data_AF-A0A552EHH7-F1
#
_entry.id   AF-A0A552EHH7-F1
#
_cell.length_a   1.000
_cell.length_b   1.000
_cell.length_c   1.000
_cell.angle_alpha   90.00
_cell.angle_beta   90.00
_cell.angle_gamma   90.00
#
_symmetry.space_group_name_H-M   'P 1'
#
loop_
_entity.id
_entity.type
_entity.pdbx_description
1 polymer ?
#
loop_
_entity_poly.entity_id
_entity_poly.type
_entity_poly.pdbx_seq_one_letter_code
_entity_poly.pdbx_strand_id
1 'polypeptide(L)'
;MKVKIKNLGILKQAEFSLGDLTIICGGNNTGKTYATYALFGFLYTWRRLLTWPTFGLKEKINQLLSDGVISLDLQEYVQQCESILTAGCQRYIQQIPEVFAANEERFKNVDFQIELNFDNIQFQNKYERKISTATLEIISINKPEDEPYLSITLLTETEKINLPVHFLEDIIYDSIQDIIFSQFFPRPFIASAERTGAAIFRKELNFARNRLLEEISKNSNFNPRELLFNVSQDYALPVKKNVDFTRQIETIVKKTSFIAENHPSILEDFADIIGGQYMITSNDELYYIPKGKKLRLSMDESSSAVRSLLDIGFYLRHEARIGDLLIVDEPELNLHPENQRRIAKLFARLINIGIKVFITTHSDYIIKEINTLIMLNHDKPHLKQIAAEEGYRQEELLSANQVKVYIAEEDSKMLKGQKRKTKFHTLNPAKIDPEMGIEARSFDATIENMNRIQTAIIWGEE
;
A
#
# COMPACT_ATOMS: atom_id res chain seq x y z
N MET A 1 6.66 9.78 -7.51
CA MET A 1 5.20 9.81 -7.71
C MET A 1 4.57 10.86 -6.80
N LYS A 2 3.86 11.83 -7.39
CA LYS A 2 3.06 12.83 -6.67
C LYS A 2 1.58 12.59 -6.97
N VAL A 3 0.74 12.65 -5.93
CA VAL A 3 -0.70 12.42 -5.98
C VAL A 3 -1.40 13.75 -5.76
N LYS A 4 -2.39 14.05 -6.59
CA LYS A 4 -3.24 15.24 -6.47
C LYS A 4 -4.70 14.83 -6.41
N ILE A 5 -5.40 15.36 -5.43
CA ILE A 5 -6.81 15.06 -5.16
C ILE A 5 -7.57 16.37 -5.04
N LYS A 6 -8.78 16.46 -5.62
CA LYS A 6 -9.73 17.55 -5.35
C LYS A 6 -11.13 17.00 -5.13
N ASN A 7 -11.86 17.68 -4.25
CA ASN A 7 -13.26 17.39 -3.90
C ASN A 7 -13.55 15.92 -3.53
N LEU A 8 -12.61 15.24 -2.87
CA LEU A 8 -12.78 13.86 -2.43
C LEU A 8 -13.14 13.81 -0.95
N GLY A 9 -14.40 13.49 -0.65
CA GLY A 9 -14.90 13.53 0.72
C GLY A 9 -14.76 14.93 1.30
N ILE A 10 -14.09 15.04 2.45
CA ILE A 10 -13.85 16.33 3.09
C ILE A 10 -12.67 17.11 2.47
N LEU A 11 -11.78 16.43 1.73
CA LEU A 11 -10.62 17.06 1.11
C LEU A 11 -11.05 17.90 -0.09
N LYS A 12 -10.96 19.22 0.05
CA LYS A 12 -11.24 20.13 -1.07
C LYS A 12 -10.11 20.10 -2.09
N GLN A 13 -8.87 20.09 -1.61
CA GLN A 13 -7.66 19.91 -2.40
C GLN A 13 -6.59 19.28 -1.51
N ALA A 14 -5.87 18.29 -2.01
CA ALA A 14 -4.71 17.72 -1.34
C ALA A 14 -3.64 17.32 -2.36
N GLU A 15 -2.38 17.55 -2.02
CA GLU A 15 -1.24 17.10 -2.80
C GLU A 15 -0.23 16.44 -1.87
N PHE A 16 0.20 15.23 -2.19
CA PHE A 16 1.22 14.52 -1.42
C PHE A 16 2.07 13.64 -2.33
N SER A 17 3.18 13.12 -1.83
CA SER A 17 4.10 12.27 -2.59
C SER A 17 4.57 11.14 -1.70
N LEU A 18 4.83 9.98 -2.30
CA LEU A 18 5.41 8.87 -1.54
C LEU A 18 6.90 9.12 -1.28
N GLY A 19 7.31 8.92 -0.03
CA GLY A 19 8.70 8.67 0.39
C GLY A 19 8.90 7.18 0.67
N ASP A 20 10.01 6.84 1.31
CA ASP A 20 10.18 5.47 1.83
C ASP A 20 9.30 5.29 3.08
N LEU A 21 9.25 6.31 3.93
CA LEU A 21 8.20 6.50 4.93
C LEU A 21 7.29 7.64 4.51
N THR A 22 5.99 7.38 4.41
CA THR A 22 4.97 8.40 4.19
C THR A 22 4.01 8.41 5.36
N ILE A 23 3.79 9.56 5.99
CA ILE A 23 2.90 9.71 7.14
C ILE A 23 1.84 10.75 6.80
N ILE A 24 0.58 10.43 6.98
CA ILE A 24 -0.50 11.42 7.07
C ILE A 24 -0.98 11.47 8.52
N CYS A 25 -0.66 12.55 9.23
CA CYS A 25 -1.06 12.74 10.63
C CYS A 25 -2.14 13.81 10.78
N GLY A 26 -2.92 13.76 11.86
CA GLY A 26 -3.92 14.78 12.17
C GLY A 26 -5.15 14.21 12.86
N GLY A 27 -6.09 15.10 13.22
CA GLY A 27 -7.30 14.74 13.95
C GLY A 27 -8.24 13.79 13.19
N ASN A 28 -9.27 13.32 13.88
CA ASN A 28 -10.34 12.54 13.25
C ASN A 28 -11.10 13.41 12.25
N ASN A 29 -11.67 12.77 11.23
CA ASN A 29 -12.50 13.44 10.23
C ASN A 29 -11.78 14.48 9.34
N THR A 30 -10.45 14.45 9.23
CA THR A 30 -9.68 15.43 8.43
C THR A 30 -9.31 14.96 7.02
N GLY A 31 -9.73 13.77 6.61
CA GLY A 31 -9.55 13.25 5.25
C GLY A 31 -8.39 12.26 5.05
N LYS A 32 -7.71 11.82 6.12
CA LYS A 32 -6.61 10.84 6.06
C LYS A 32 -6.99 9.55 5.32
N THR A 33 -8.12 8.95 5.70
CA THR A 33 -8.63 7.72 5.08
C THR A 33 -9.00 7.94 3.61
N TYR A 34 -9.58 9.10 3.24
CA TYR A 34 -9.87 9.42 1.84
C TYR A 34 -8.60 9.46 0.98
N ALA A 35 -7.54 10.13 1.43
CA ALA A 35 -6.27 10.17 0.70
C ALA A 35 -5.66 8.77 0.56
N THR A 36 -5.66 8.00 1.65
CA THR A 36 -5.06 6.67 1.72
C THR A 36 -5.79 5.66 0.83
N TYR A 37 -7.12 5.60 0.94
CA TYR A 37 -7.94 4.66 0.18
C TYR A 37 -7.94 4.99 -1.31
N ALA A 38 -7.93 6.28 -1.67
CA ALA A 38 -7.83 6.70 -3.07
C ALA A 38 -6.48 6.32 -3.69
N LEU A 39 -5.37 6.45 -2.96
CA LEU A 39 -4.07 5.98 -3.45
C LEU A 39 -4.06 4.45 -3.57
N PHE A 40 -4.51 3.74 -2.52
CA PHE A 40 -4.55 2.28 -2.52
C PHE A 40 -5.36 1.75 -3.71
N GLY A 41 -6.56 2.30 -3.94
CA GLY A 41 -7.42 1.87 -5.04
C GLY A 41 -6.75 2.03 -6.40
N PHE A 42 -6.06 3.15 -6.64
CA PHE A 42 -5.32 3.37 -7.89
C PHE A 42 -4.17 2.36 -8.02
N LEU A 43 -3.33 2.23 -7.00
CA LEU A 43 -2.19 1.30 -7.02
C LEU A 43 -2.64 -0.17 -7.13
N TYR A 44 -3.84 -0.49 -6.68
CA TYR A 44 -4.39 -1.83 -6.79
C TYR A 44 -4.90 -2.13 -8.21
N THR A 45 -5.40 -1.12 -8.94
CA THR A 45 -6.08 -1.31 -10.23
C THR A 45 -5.35 -0.72 -11.43
N TRP A 46 -4.21 -0.06 -11.25
CA TRP A 46 -3.51 0.68 -12.32
C TRP A 46 -3.29 -0.14 -13.60
N ARG A 47 -2.96 -1.44 -13.47
CA ARG A 47 -2.74 -2.32 -14.63
C ARG A 47 -3.96 -2.41 -15.56
N ARG A 48 -5.16 -2.30 -15.00
CA ARG A 48 -6.42 -2.32 -15.74
C ARG A 48 -6.84 -0.92 -16.21
N LEU A 49 -6.36 0.13 -15.55
CA LEU A 49 -6.72 1.52 -15.83
C LEU A 49 -5.89 2.11 -16.97
N LEU A 50 -4.60 1.75 -17.00
CA LEU A 50 -3.67 2.13 -18.04
C LEU A 50 -3.92 1.20 -19.23
N THR A 51 -4.41 1.77 -20.32
CA THR A 51 -4.73 1.03 -21.55
C THR A 51 -4.06 1.72 -22.71
N TRP A 52 -3.44 0.95 -23.58
CA TRP A 52 -2.75 1.45 -24.76
C TRP A 52 -3.70 1.46 -25.97
N PRO A 53 -3.56 2.42 -26.90
CA PRO A 53 -4.29 2.37 -28.16
C PRO A 53 -3.82 1.16 -28.99
N THR A 54 -4.77 0.30 -29.36
CA THR A 54 -4.50 -0.99 -30.02
C THR A 54 -3.79 -0.85 -31.37
N PHE A 55 -4.07 0.21 -32.13
CA PHE A 55 -3.62 0.33 -33.53
C PHE A 55 -2.10 0.50 -33.75
N GLY A 56 -1.31 0.77 -32.71
CA GLY A 56 0.13 1.08 -32.85
C GLY A 56 1.04 -0.11 -33.15
N LEU A 57 0.63 -1.35 -32.81
CA LEU A 57 1.50 -2.55 -32.90
C LEU A 57 1.18 -3.48 -34.06
N LYS A 58 0.14 -3.20 -34.85
CA LYS A 58 -0.35 -4.12 -35.88
C LYS A 58 0.74 -4.54 -36.88
N GLU A 59 1.54 -3.59 -37.36
CA GLU A 59 2.65 -3.88 -38.29
C GLU A 59 3.75 -4.71 -37.62
N LYS A 60 4.10 -4.38 -36.37
CA LYS A 60 5.08 -5.14 -35.58
C LYS A 60 4.60 -6.57 -35.30
N ILE A 61 3.30 -6.77 -35.05
CA ILE A 61 2.75 -8.11 -34.84
C ILE A 61 2.72 -8.91 -36.14
N ASN A 62 2.39 -8.28 -37.27
CA ASN A 62 2.50 -8.94 -38.56
C ASN A 62 3.96 -9.38 -38.83
N GLN A 63 4.94 -8.55 -38.48
CA GLN A 63 6.37 -8.92 -38.54
C GLN A 63 6.71 -10.07 -37.58
N LEU A 64 6.19 -10.07 -36.35
CA LEU A 64 6.38 -11.18 -35.41
C LEU A 64 5.83 -12.49 -35.97
N LEU A 65 4.68 -12.45 -36.63
CA LEU A 65 4.07 -13.63 -37.25
C LEU A 65 4.82 -14.07 -38.52
N SER A 66 5.47 -13.18 -39.27
CA SER A 66 6.24 -13.56 -40.46
C SER A 66 7.66 -14.03 -40.13
N ASP A 67 8.37 -13.27 -39.28
CA ASP A 67 9.81 -13.38 -39.07
C ASP A 67 10.13 -14.19 -37.80
N GLY A 68 9.12 -14.44 -36.96
CA GLY A 68 9.24 -15.20 -35.72
C GLY A 68 9.85 -14.41 -34.55
N VAL A 69 10.41 -13.23 -34.79
CA VAL A 69 10.99 -12.38 -33.74
C VAL A 69 10.84 -10.90 -34.08
N ILE A 70 10.58 -10.08 -33.07
CA ILE A 70 10.65 -8.62 -33.15
C ILE A 70 11.42 -8.06 -31.96
N SER A 71 11.96 -6.86 -32.15
CA SER A 71 12.53 -6.04 -31.08
C SER A 71 11.83 -4.68 -31.06
N LEU A 72 11.45 -4.22 -29.87
CA LEU A 72 10.80 -2.94 -29.63
C LEU A 72 11.71 -2.06 -28.77
N ASP A 73 11.95 -0.82 -29.19
CA ASP A 73 12.62 0.18 -28.36
C ASP A 73 11.62 0.77 -27.37
N LEU A 74 11.82 0.49 -26.07
CA LEU A 74 10.93 0.96 -25.02
C LEU A 74 10.93 2.49 -24.88
N GLN A 75 11.98 3.20 -25.34
CA GLN A 75 12.03 4.66 -25.29
C GLN A 75 10.95 5.32 -26.14
N GLU A 76 10.54 4.70 -27.25
CA GLU A 76 9.45 5.20 -28.10
C GLU A 76 8.11 5.22 -27.33
N TYR A 77 7.91 4.26 -26.43
CA TYR A 77 6.69 4.12 -25.63
C TYR A 77 6.68 5.07 -24.43
N VAL A 78 7.85 5.44 -23.90
CA VAL A 78 7.96 6.40 -22.78
C VAL A 78 7.31 7.73 -23.12
N GLN A 79 7.43 8.20 -24.37
CA GLN A 79 6.86 9.48 -24.82
C GLN A 79 5.32 9.53 -24.70
N GLN A 80 4.66 8.37 -24.71
CA GLN A 80 3.20 8.26 -24.61
C GLN A 80 2.72 8.08 -23.17
N CYS A 81 3.61 7.72 -22.24
CA CYS A 81 3.24 7.34 -20.88
C CYS A 81 2.50 8.44 -20.10
N GLU A 82 2.83 9.72 -20.31
CA GLU A 82 2.12 10.83 -19.65
C GLU A 82 0.65 10.90 -20.07
N SER A 83 0.37 10.75 -21.37
CA SER A 83 -0.99 10.73 -21.90
C SER A 83 -1.78 9.51 -21.41
N ILE A 84 -1.13 8.35 -21.33
CA ILE A 84 -1.73 7.09 -20.86
C ILE A 84 -2.06 7.18 -19.38
N LEU A 85 -1.14 7.71 -18.58
CA LEU A 85 -1.36 7.95 -17.16
C LEU A 85 -2.53 8.92 -16.94
N THR A 86 -2.56 10.01 -17.69
CA THR A 86 -3.65 11.00 -17.62
C THR A 86 -5.00 10.36 -17.93
N ALA A 87 -5.11 9.60 -19.02
CA ALA A 87 -6.33 8.87 -19.38
C ALA A 87 -6.70 7.82 -18.32
N GLY A 88 -5.71 7.11 -17.77
CA GLY A 88 -5.89 6.14 -16.68
C GLY A 88 -6.44 6.77 -15.41
N CYS A 89 -5.95 7.95 -15.03
CA CYS A 89 -6.51 8.73 -13.92
C CYS A 89 -7.96 9.12 -14.17
N GLN A 90 -8.34 9.51 -15.40
CA GLN A 90 -9.75 9.80 -15.74
C GLN A 90 -10.64 8.56 -15.62
N ARG A 91 -10.16 7.38 -16.05
CA ARG A 91 -10.88 6.12 -15.83
C ARG A 91 -10.98 5.78 -14.35
N TYR A 92 -9.94 6.08 -13.56
CA TYR A 92 -9.95 5.81 -12.13
C TYR A 92 -10.99 6.64 -11.38
N ILE A 93 -11.22 7.90 -11.77
CA ILE A 93 -12.26 8.75 -11.17
C ILE A 93 -13.63 8.04 -11.23
N GLN A 94 -13.92 7.31 -12.31
CA GLN A 94 -15.16 6.54 -12.44
C GLN A 94 -15.22 5.30 -11.53
N GLN A 95 -14.07 4.77 -11.09
CA GLN A 95 -13.98 3.62 -10.16
C GLN A 95 -13.95 4.03 -8.68
N ILE A 96 -13.75 5.32 -8.37
CA ILE A 96 -13.70 5.80 -6.97
C ILE A 96 -14.94 5.41 -6.16
N PRO A 97 -16.19 5.53 -6.66
CA PRO A 97 -17.38 5.11 -5.90
C PRO A 97 -17.30 3.65 -5.43
N GLU A 98 -16.82 2.74 -6.29
CA GLU A 98 -16.60 1.33 -5.95
C GLU A 98 -15.48 1.14 -4.91
N VAL A 99 -14.38 1.90 -5.03
CA VAL A 99 -13.27 1.86 -4.08
C VAL A 99 -13.73 2.22 -2.66
N PHE A 100 -14.66 3.17 -2.54
CA PHE A 100 -15.19 3.61 -1.26
C PHE A 100 -16.47 2.91 -0.82
N ALA A 101 -17.05 2.03 -1.64
CA ALA A 101 -18.38 1.43 -1.41
C ALA A 101 -19.43 2.50 -1.05
N ALA A 102 -19.46 3.57 -1.84
CA ALA A 102 -20.28 4.74 -1.55
C ALA A 102 -21.01 5.25 -2.79
N ASN A 103 -22.12 5.97 -2.56
CA ASN A 103 -22.97 6.49 -3.63
C ASN A 103 -22.20 7.41 -4.59
N GLU A 104 -22.31 7.15 -5.89
CA GLU A 104 -21.68 7.89 -6.99
C GLU A 104 -21.94 9.40 -6.95
N GLU A 105 -23.11 9.83 -6.48
CA GLU A 105 -23.49 11.25 -6.33
C GLU A 105 -22.47 12.04 -5.49
N ARG A 106 -21.83 11.39 -4.50
CA ARG A 106 -20.82 12.01 -3.63
C ARG A 106 -19.50 12.29 -4.35
N PHE A 107 -19.26 11.69 -5.51
CA PHE A 107 -17.99 11.73 -6.22
C PHE A 107 -18.06 12.47 -7.57
N LYS A 108 -19.22 13.06 -7.94
CA LYS A 108 -19.43 13.77 -9.22
C LYS A 108 -18.38 14.83 -9.57
N ASN A 109 -17.82 15.50 -8.56
CA ASN A 109 -16.89 16.62 -8.74
C ASN A 109 -15.43 16.24 -8.39
N VAL A 110 -15.15 14.96 -8.20
CA VAL A 110 -13.82 14.49 -7.83
C VAL A 110 -12.86 14.64 -9.00
N ASP A 111 -11.65 15.09 -8.67
CA ASP A 111 -10.51 15.06 -9.57
C ASP A 111 -9.37 14.30 -8.86
N PHE A 112 -8.76 13.37 -9.58
CA PHE A 112 -7.65 12.56 -9.10
C PHE A 112 -6.59 12.49 -10.19
N GLN A 113 -5.36 12.82 -9.84
CA GLN A 113 -4.24 12.84 -10.79
C GLN A 113 -2.98 12.31 -10.13
N ILE A 114 -2.15 11.64 -10.93
CA ILE A 114 -0.81 11.24 -10.53
C ILE A 114 0.19 11.87 -11.50
N GLU A 115 1.25 12.42 -10.92
CA GLU A 115 2.40 12.97 -11.65
C GLU A 115 3.61 12.08 -11.40
N LEU A 116 4.20 11.63 -12.51
CA LEU A 116 5.43 10.86 -12.56
C LEU A 116 6.49 11.67 -13.32
N ASN A 117 7.76 11.44 -12.99
CA ASN A 117 8.87 11.96 -13.78
C ASN A 117 9.38 10.83 -14.67
N PHE A 118 9.12 10.93 -15.96
CA PHE A 118 9.52 9.94 -16.97
C PHE A 118 10.92 10.20 -17.54
N ASP A 119 11.53 11.37 -17.27
CA ASP A 119 12.85 11.76 -17.80
C ASP A 119 13.98 10.85 -17.28
N ASN A 120 13.78 10.24 -16.11
CA ASN A 120 14.76 9.40 -15.42
C ASN A 120 14.39 7.92 -15.41
N ILE A 121 13.63 7.43 -16.41
CA ILE A 121 13.32 6.00 -16.50
C ILE A 121 14.61 5.19 -16.64
N GLN A 122 14.73 4.14 -15.83
CA GLN A 122 15.85 3.21 -15.87
C GLN A 122 15.37 1.82 -16.29
N PHE A 123 16.08 1.22 -17.26
CA PHE A 123 15.80 -0.12 -17.73
C PHE A 123 16.76 -1.15 -17.11
N GLN A 124 17.11 -1.01 -15.84
CA GLN A 124 18.09 -1.87 -15.16
C GLN A 124 17.61 -3.31 -15.00
N ASN A 125 16.34 -3.49 -14.62
CA ASN A 125 15.82 -4.81 -14.27
C ASN A 125 15.59 -5.69 -15.50
N LYS A 126 16.01 -6.95 -15.43
CA LYS A 126 15.60 -7.99 -16.39
C LYS A 126 14.08 -8.17 -16.35
N TYR A 127 13.47 -8.42 -17.51
CA TYR A 127 12.08 -8.85 -17.61
C TYR A 127 11.97 -10.11 -18.46
N GLU A 128 11.18 -11.08 -18.00
CA GLU A 128 10.93 -12.31 -18.76
C GLU A 128 9.48 -12.74 -18.53
N ARG A 129 8.75 -12.97 -19.63
CA ARG A 129 7.37 -13.46 -19.61
C ARG A 129 7.18 -14.45 -20.74
N LYS A 130 6.70 -15.65 -20.39
CA LYS A 130 6.30 -16.66 -21.37
C LYS A 130 4.79 -16.81 -21.36
N ILE A 131 4.21 -16.89 -22.55
CA ILE A 131 2.80 -17.18 -22.76
C ILE A 131 2.70 -18.57 -23.36
N SER A 132 2.02 -19.47 -22.65
CA SER A 132 1.81 -20.84 -23.07
C SER A 132 0.34 -21.22 -22.92
N THR A 133 -0.11 -22.15 -23.75
CA THR A 133 -1.32 -22.95 -23.49
C THR A 133 -0.93 -24.18 -22.66
N ALA A 134 -1.90 -25.06 -22.38
CA ALA A 134 -1.63 -26.31 -21.68
C ALA A 134 -0.62 -27.23 -22.41
N THR A 135 -0.43 -27.05 -23.72
CA THR A 135 0.36 -27.96 -24.55
C THR A 135 1.46 -27.28 -25.37
N LEU A 136 1.46 -25.94 -25.50
CA LEU A 136 2.38 -25.21 -26.37
C LEU A 136 2.84 -23.90 -25.73
N GLU A 137 4.15 -23.62 -25.77
CA GLU A 137 4.68 -22.27 -25.57
C GLU A 137 4.44 -21.47 -26.85
N ILE A 138 3.80 -20.30 -26.73
CA ILE A 138 3.40 -19.49 -27.87
C ILE A 138 4.39 -18.34 -28.07
N ILE A 139 4.62 -17.53 -27.03
CA ILE A 139 5.46 -16.34 -27.10
C ILE A 139 6.38 -16.28 -25.89
N SER A 140 7.61 -15.85 -26.12
CA SER A 140 8.55 -15.41 -25.08
C SER A 140 8.84 -13.93 -25.25
N ILE A 141 8.69 -13.17 -24.18
CA ILE A 141 9.04 -11.75 -24.08
C ILE A 141 10.21 -11.63 -23.14
N ASN A 142 11.28 -11.00 -23.59
CA ASN A 142 12.52 -10.84 -22.84
C ASN A 142 13.05 -9.41 -22.95
N LYS A 143 13.44 -8.84 -21.82
CA LYS A 143 14.22 -7.60 -21.73
C LYS A 143 15.50 -7.91 -20.96
N PRO A 144 16.69 -7.80 -21.56
CA PRO A 144 17.97 -7.92 -20.86
C PRO A 144 18.15 -6.84 -19.78
N GLU A 145 19.08 -7.02 -18.85
CA GLU A 145 19.46 -5.97 -17.90
C GLU A 145 20.08 -4.77 -18.63
N ASP A 146 19.87 -3.57 -18.10
CA ASP A 146 20.41 -2.29 -18.61
C ASP A 146 20.08 -1.92 -20.07
N GLU A 147 19.30 -2.75 -20.78
CA GLU A 147 18.90 -2.51 -22.16
C GLU A 147 17.44 -2.00 -22.27
N PRO A 148 17.18 -0.99 -23.13
CA PRO A 148 15.83 -0.48 -23.38
C PRO A 148 15.06 -1.29 -24.43
N TYR A 149 15.55 -2.47 -24.84
CA TYR A 149 14.94 -3.26 -25.91
C TYR A 149 14.14 -4.42 -25.37
N LEU A 150 12.91 -4.56 -25.86
CA LEU A 150 12.04 -5.69 -25.59
C LEU A 150 12.05 -6.63 -26.79
N SER A 151 12.65 -7.82 -26.63
CA SER A 151 12.60 -8.88 -27.62
C SER A 151 11.35 -9.74 -27.42
N ILE A 152 10.59 -9.96 -28.49
CA ILE A 152 9.43 -10.85 -28.50
C ILE A 152 9.71 -11.93 -29.54
N THR A 153 9.70 -13.19 -29.11
CA THR A 153 9.96 -14.36 -29.95
C THR A 153 8.74 -15.27 -29.97
N LEU A 154 8.35 -15.70 -31.17
CA LEU A 154 7.34 -16.73 -31.40
C LEU A 154 7.97 -18.11 -31.22
N LEU A 155 7.43 -18.91 -30.32
CA LEU A 155 7.98 -20.23 -29.95
C LEU A 155 7.25 -21.40 -30.63
N THR A 156 6.26 -21.11 -31.47
CA THR A 156 5.49 -22.11 -32.22
C THR A 156 5.25 -21.65 -33.65
N GLU A 157 5.03 -22.61 -34.55
CA GLU A 157 4.60 -22.34 -35.93
C GLU A 157 3.29 -21.54 -35.96
N THR A 158 3.23 -20.52 -36.80
CA THR A 158 2.07 -19.62 -36.92
C THR A 158 0.78 -20.31 -37.26
N GLU A 159 0.82 -21.40 -38.04
CA GLU A 159 -0.37 -22.19 -38.42
C GLU A 159 -1.07 -22.84 -37.21
N LYS A 160 -0.35 -23.04 -36.10
CA LYS A 160 -0.89 -23.59 -34.85
C LYS A 160 -1.42 -22.51 -33.90
N ILE A 161 -1.23 -21.23 -34.23
CA ILE A 161 -1.64 -20.09 -33.40
C ILE A 161 -3.06 -19.68 -33.80
N ASN A 162 -4.05 -20.20 -33.09
CA ASN A 162 -5.43 -19.73 -33.21
C ASN A 162 -5.70 -18.56 -32.22
N LEU A 163 -4.84 -17.54 -32.22
CA LEU A 163 -4.98 -16.36 -31.37
C LEU A 163 -5.30 -15.11 -32.20
N PRO A 164 -6.33 -14.34 -31.83
CA PRO A 164 -6.59 -13.05 -32.45
C PRO A 164 -5.42 -12.08 -32.28
N VAL A 165 -5.14 -11.26 -33.29
CA VAL A 165 -4.07 -10.23 -33.26
C VAL A 165 -4.19 -9.29 -32.06
N HIS A 166 -5.40 -8.87 -31.69
CA HIS A 166 -5.63 -8.00 -30.54
C HIS A 166 -5.15 -8.60 -29.21
N PHE A 167 -5.20 -9.92 -29.07
CA PHE A 167 -4.72 -10.59 -27.86
C PHE A 167 -3.19 -10.51 -27.75
N LEU A 168 -2.49 -10.57 -28.88
CA LEU A 168 -1.04 -10.36 -28.92
C LEU A 168 -0.68 -8.90 -28.62
N GLU A 169 -1.47 -7.94 -29.13
CA GLU A 169 -1.33 -6.51 -28.78
C GLU A 169 -1.44 -6.32 -27.27
N ASP A 170 -2.48 -6.85 -26.65
CA ASP A 170 -2.73 -6.74 -25.21
C ASP A 170 -1.56 -7.31 -24.39
N ILE A 171 -1.06 -8.51 -24.74
CA ILE A 171 0.09 -9.14 -24.04
C ILE A 171 1.35 -8.27 -24.11
N ILE A 172 1.64 -7.73 -25.30
CA ILE A 172 2.85 -6.92 -25.53
C ILE A 172 2.71 -5.61 -24.76
N TYR A 173 1.58 -4.92 -24.86
CA TYR A 173 1.32 -3.69 -24.13
C TYR A 173 1.31 -3.88 -22.62
N ASP A 174 0.73 -4.97 -22.10
CA ASP A 174 0.81 -5.33 -20.68
C ASP A 174 2.26 -5.47 -20.22
N SER A 175 3.11 -6.07 -21.05
CA SER A 175 4.53 -6.26 -20.73
C SER A 175 5.30 -4.95 -20.75
N ILE A 176 5.09 -4.09 -21.76
CA ILE A 176 5.65 -2.73 -21.83
C ILE A 176 5.22 -1.94 -20.60
N GLN A 177 3.94 -2.02 -20.26
CA GLN A 177 3.36 -1.35 -19.12
C GLN A 177 3.96 -1.83 -17.79
N ASP A 178 4.12 -3.14 -17.61
CA ASP A 178 4.75 -3.71 -16.42
C ASP A 178 6.21 -3.24 -16.28
N ILE A 179 6.97 -3.19 -17.38
CA ILE A 179 8.36 -2.72 -17.39
C ILE A 179 8.44 -1.23 -17.02
N ILE A 180 7.63 -0.38 -17.65
CA ILE A 180 7.74 1.07 -17.51
C ILE A 180 7.11 1.56 -16.20
N PHE A 181 5.90 1.11 -15.86
CA PHE A 181 5.15 1.71 -14.75
C PHE A 181 5.40 1.04 -13.39
N SER A 182 5.82 -0.23 -13.34
CA SER A 182 6.05 -0.92 -12.06
C SER A 182 7.20 -0.30 -11.25
N GLN A 183 8.16 0.39 -11.88
CA GLN A 183 9.21 1.12 -11.18
C GLN A 183 8.67 2.33 -10.38
N PHE A 184 7.49 2.85 -10.76
CA PHE A 184 6.83 3.97 -10.09
C PHE A 184 5.72 3.53 -9.14
N PHE A 185 5.07 2.40 -9.42
CA PHE A 185 3.91 1.90 -8.68
C PHE A 185 4.27 0.67 -7.85
N PRO A 186 4.62 0.85 -6.57
CA PRO A 186 4.91 -0.28 -5.69
C PRO A 186 3.66 -1.15 -5.49
N ARG A 187 3.86 -2.45 -5.27
CA ARG A 187 2.77 -3.38 -4.96
C ARG A 187 2.19 -3.01 -3.59
N PRO A 188 0.90 -2.63 -3.50
CA PRO A 188 0.33 -2.22 -2.23
C PRO A 188 -0.14 -3.43 -1.41
N PHE A 189 0.17 -3.43 -0.12
CA PHE A 189 -0.52 -4.21 0.91
C PHE A 189 -1.16 -3.22 1.89
N ILE A 190 -2.39 -3.45 2.33
CA ILE A 190 -3.07 -2.54 3.25
C ILE A 190 -3.55 -3.26 4.51
N ALA A 191 -3.35 -2.64 5.66
CA ALA A 191 -3.94 -2.98 6.95
C ALA A 191 -4.87 -1.82 7.36
N SER A 192 -6.15 -1.89 6.98
CA SER A 192 -7.14 -0.84 7.28
C SER A 192 -7.47 -0.75 8.78
N ALA A 193 -8.09 0.34 9.23
CA ALA A 193 -8.53 0.49 10.62
C ALA A 193 -9.49 -0.64 11.07
N GLU A 194 -10.31 -1.15 10.13
CA GLU A 194 -11.31 -2.20 10.37
C GLU A 194 -10.75 -3.64 10.38
N ARG A 195 -9.43 -3.81 10.19
CA ARG A 195 -8.74 -5.12 10.14
C ARG A 195 -9.03 -6.02 11.36
N THR A 196 -9.27 -5.41 12.53
CA THR A 196 -9.60 -6.16 13.76
C THR A 196 -10.90 -6.95 13.61
N GLY A 197 -11.90 -6.41 12.92
CA GLY A 197 -13.17 -7.11 12.66
C GLY A 197 -12.99 -8.30 11.72
N ALA A 198 -12.15 -8.15 10.69
CA ALA A 198 -11.82 -9.24 9.76
C ALA A 198 -11.14 -10.42 10.46
N ALA A 199 -10.28 -10.14 11.45
CA ALA A 199 -9.62 -11.17 12.26
C ALA A 199 -10.60 -11.94 13.16
N ILE A 200 -11.58 -11.26 13.75
CA ILE A 200 -12.58 -11.86 14.67
C ILE A 200 -13.56 -12.73 13.88
N PHE A 201 -14.25 -12.16 12.89
CA PHE A 201 -15.37 -12.82 12.20
C PHE A 201 -14.94 -13.72 11.04
N ARG A 202 -13.68 -14.17 11.04
CA ARG A 202 -13.08 -14.94 9.96
C ARG A 202 -13.85 -16.22 9.65
N LYS A 203 -14.27 -16.96 10.69
CA LYS A 203 -14.99 -18.24 10.54
C LYS A 203 -16.40 -18.01 9.99
N GLU A 204 -17.11 -17.01 10.52
CA GLU A 204 -18.46 -16.62 10.11
C GLU A 204 -18.49 -16.15 8.66
N LEU A 205 -17.51 -15.32 8.25
CA LEU A 205 -17.38 -14.84 6.88
C LEU A 205 -17.12 -15.98 5.88
N ASN A 206 -16.34 -16.98 6.28
CA ASN A 206 -16.13 -18.19 5.47
C ASN A 206 -17.40 -19.04 5.37
N PHE A 207 -18.11 -19.22 6.48
CA PHE A 207 -19.36 -19.97 6.51
C PHE A 207 -20.44 -19.33 5.62
N ALA A 208 -20.64 -18.01 5.74
CA ALA A 208 -21.60 -17.27 4.93
C ALA A 208 -21.35 -17.43 3.43
N ARG A 209 -20.09 -17.33 2.99
CA ARG A 209 -19.73 -17.55 1.57
C ARG A 209 -19.94 -18.99 1.13
N ASN A 210 -19.51 -19.98 1.92
CA ASN A 210 -19.66 -21.38 1.55
C ASN A 210 -21.14 -21.75 1.41
N ARG A 211 -21.99 -21.27 2.32
CA ARG A 211 -23.45 -21.42 2.22
C ARG A 211 -24.02 -20.77 0.96
N LEU A 212 -23.58 -19.55 0.62
CA LEU A 212 -23.97 -18.90 -0.64
C LEU A 212 -23.55 -19.75 -1.85
N LEU A 213 -22.32 -20.28 -1.87
CA LEU A 213 -21.83 -21.15 -2.95
C LEU A 213 -22.63 -22.46 -3.06
N GLU A 214 -23.02 -23.06 -1.94
CA GLU A 214 -23.87 -24.25 -1.91
C GLU A 214 -25.29 -23.98 -2.42
N GLU A 215 -25.89 -22.84 -2.05
CA GLU A 215 -27.21 -22.43 -2.55
C GLU A 215 -27.18 -22.13 -4.06
N ILE A 216 -26.07 -21.58 -4.56
CA ILE A 216 -25.82 -21.38 -6.00
C ILE A 216 -25.65 -22.72 -6.73
N SER A 217 -24.89 -23.66 -6.17
CA SER A 217 -24.71 -25.00 -6.74
C SER A 217 -26.02 -25.77 -6.91
N LYS A 218 -27.04 -25.43 -6.11
CA LYS A 218 -28.36 -26.08 -6.15
C LYS A 218 -29.35 -25.42 -7.12
N ASN A 219 -29.09 -24.18 -7.57
CA ASN A 219 -29.98 -23.41 -8.45
C ASN A 219 -29.31 -23.12 -9.81
N SER A 220 -29.66 -23.90 -10.83
CA SER A 220 -29.06 -23.89 -12.18
C SER A 220 -29.29 -22.61 -13.01
N ASN A 221 -30.12 -21.67 -12.52
CA ASN A 221 -30.55 -20.48 -13.27
C ASN A 221 -29.94 -19.16 -12.76
N PHE A 222 -28.94 -19.20 -11.89
CA PHE A 222 -28.31 -17.98 -11.39
C PHE A 222 -27.13 -17.53 -12.26
N ASN A 223 -27.13 -16.26 -12.68
CA ASN A 223 -25.98 -15.62 -13.32
C ASN A 223 -24.88 -15.38 -12.27
N PRO A 224 -23.72 -16.06 -12.33
CA PRO A 224 -22.67 -15.94 -11.32
C PRO A 224 -22.12 -14.51 -11.17
N ARG A 225 -22.25 -13.70 -12.24
CA ARG A 225 -21.83 -12.30 -12.26
C ARG A 225 -22.74 -11.40 -11.40
N GLU A 226 -24.07 -11.54 -11.46
CA GLU A 226 -25.00 -10.67 -10.73
C GLU A 226 -24.88 -10.83 -9.20
N LEU A 227 -24.54 -12.03 -8.70
CA LEU A 227 -24.43 -12.29 -7.27
C LEU A 227 -23.09 -11.87 -6.65
N LEU A 228 -21.99 -12.01 -7.41
CA LEU A 228 -20.69 -11.47 -7.01
C LEU A 228 -20.76 -9.95 -6.83
N PHE A 229 -21.53 -9.25 -7.66
CA PHE A 229 -21.77 -7.82 -7.52
C PHE A 229 -22.54 -7.48 -6.23
N ASN A 230 -23.61 -8.20 -5.89
CA ASN A 230 -24.48 -7.86 -4.77
C ASN A 230 -23.88 -8.07 -3.37
N VAL A 231 -22.95 -9.02 -3.18
CA VAL A 231 -22.24 -9.20 -1.88
C VAL A 231 -20.98 -8.31 -1.79
N SER A 232 -20.56 -7.73 -2.93
CA SER A 232 -19.29 -7.00 -3.03
C SER A 232 -19.37 -5.49 -2.84
N GLN A 233 -20.57 -4.93 -2.70
CA GLN A 233 -20.78 -3.49 -2.54
C GLN A 233 -20.74 -2.99 -1.08
N ASP A 234 -20.66 -3.88 -0.08
CA ASP A 234 -20.88 -3.45 1.31
C ASP A 234 -19.64 -2.86 2.00
N TYR A 235 -18.44 -3.09 1.45
CA TYR A 235 -17.19 -2.66 2.06
C TYR A 235 -16.30 -1.93 1.07
N ALA A 236 -15.66 -0.85 1.55
CA ALA A 236 -14.59 -0.18 0.81
C ALA A 236 -13.50 -1.19 0.41
N LEU A 237 -12.89 -0.99 -0.75
CA LEU A 237 -11.92 -1.91 -1.35
C LEU A 237 -10.77 -2.29 -0.39
N PRO A 238 -10.15 -1.37 0.38
CA PRO A 238 -9.17 -1.73 1.41
C PRO A 238 -9.67 -2.76 2.43
N VAL A 239 -10.86 -2.54 2.98
CA VAL A 239 -11.47 -3.42 3.99
C VAL A 239 -11.77 -4.78 3.37
N LYS A 240 -12.31 -4.80 2.15
CA LYS A 240 -12.52 -6.03 1.39
C LYS A 240 -11.21 -6.81 1.20
N LYS A 241 -10.10 -6.12 0.93
CA LYS A 241 -8.78 -6.76 0.78
C LYS A 241 -8.24 -7.33 2.08
N ASN A 242 -8.47 -6.68 3.22
CA ASN A 242 -8.16 -7.26 4.53
C ASN A 242 -8.98 -8.54 4.76
N VAL A 243 -10.28 -8.50 4.54
CA VAL A 243 -11.15 -9.70 4.67
C VAL A 243 -10.69 -10.82 3.74
N ASP A 244 -10.43 -10.53 2.47
CA ASP A 244 -9.95 -11.53 1.51
C ASP A 244 -8.61 -12.15 1.95
N PHE A 245 -7.70 -11.33 2.50
CA PHE A 245 -6.40 -11.77 3.00
C PHE A 245 -6.54 -12.67 4.22
N THR A 246 -7.25 -12.23 5.26
CA THR A 246 -7.46 -13.00 6.50
C THR A 246 -8.12 -14.36 6.21
N ARG A 247 -9.01 -14.42 5.23
CA ARG A 247 -9.70 -15.65 4.80
C ARG A 247 -8.80 -16.64 4.05
N GLN A 248 -7.65 -16.19 3.55
CA GLN A 248 -6.70 -17.00 2.79
C GLN A 248 -5.43 -17.35 3.59
N ILE A 249 -5.42 -17.05 4.89
CA ILE A 249 -4.25 -17.23 5.76
C ILE A 249 -3.67 -18.66 5.65
N GLU A 250 -4.50 -19.70 5.54
CA GLU A 250 -4.10 -21.11 5.35
C GLU A 250 -3.26 -21.34 4.09
N THR A 251 -3.56 -20.59 3.03
CA THR A 251 -2.83 -20.66 1.77
C THR A 251 -1.59 -19.78 1.84
N ILE A 252 -1.69 -18.62 2.48
CA ILE A 252 -0.61 -17.66 2.63
C ILE A 252 0.55 -18.27 3.42
N VAL A 253 0.29 -19.02 4.50
CA VAL A 253 1.37 -19.63 5.31
C VAL A 253 2.27 -20.61 4.59
N LYS A 254 1.85 -21.11 3.42
CA LYS A 254 2.67 -22.00 2.58
C LYS A 254 3.80 -21.26 1.86
N LYS A 255 3.76 -19.92 1.88
CA LYS A 255 4.79 -19.04 1.31
C LYS A 255 5.74 -18.58 2.40
N THR A 256 6.93 -18.19 1.99
CA THR A 256 7.94 -17.55 2.84
C THR A 256 8.28 -16.20 2.23
N SER A 257 8.33 -15.14 3.05
CA SER A 257 8.78 -13.83 2.60
C SER A 257 10.30 -13.71 2.67
N PHE A 258 10.87 -12.74 1.95
CA PHE A 258 12.30 -12.43 2.07
C PHE A 258 12.67 -11.93 3.48
N ILE A 259 11.72 -11.37 4.24
CA ILE A 259 11.93 -10.96 5.64
C ILE A 259 12.15 -12.20 6.51
N ALA A 260 11.31 -13.24 6.33
CA ALA A 260 11.47 -14.47 7.08
C ALA A 260 12.78 -15.20 6.75
N GLU A 261 13.24 -15.12 5.50
CA GLU A 261 14.47 -15.75 5.04
C GLU A 261 15.73 -14.99 5.47
N ASN A 262 15.74 -13.67 5.29
CA ASN A 262 16.97 -12.86 5.38
C ASN A 262 17.01 -11.93 6.60
N HIS A 263 15.87 -11.64 7.22
CA HIS A 263 15.74 -10.68 8.33
C HIS A 263 14.88 -11.21 9.49
N PRO A 264 15.18 -12.41 10.05
CA PRO A 264 14.33 -13.05 11.07
C PRO A 264 14.19 -12.20 12.34
N SER A 265 15.18 -11.37 12.68
CA SER A 265 15.11 -10.46 13.84
C SER A 265 14.01 -9.40 13.72
N ILE A 266 13.50 -9.09 12.52
CA ILE A 266 12.32 -8.24 12.35
C ILE A 266 11.05 -8.97 12.80
N LEU A 267 10.98 -10.28 12.58
CA LEU A 267 9.87 -11.10 13.08
C LEU A 267 9.92 -11.28 14.60
N GLU A 268 11.12 -11.27 15.18
CA GLU A 268 11.32 -11.27 16.64
C GLU A 268 10.84 -9.94 17.25
N ASP A 269 11.22 -8.80 16.68
CA ASP A 269 10.71 -7.49 17.10
C ASP A 269 9.18 -7.43 17.03
N PHE A 270 8.60 -7.96 15.93
CA PHE A 270 7.15 -8.03 15.80
C PHE A 270 6.51 -8.95 16.86
N ALA A 271 7.14 -10.10 17.16
CA ALA A 271 6.70 -10.99 18.23
C ALA A 271 6.72 -10.31 19.60
N ASP A 272 7.69 -9.42 19.85
CA ASP A 272 7.78 -8.63 21.08
C ASP A 272 6.71 -7.53 21.18
N ILE A 273 6.26 -6.97 20.06
CA ILE A 273 5.13 -6.03 20.01
C ILE A 273 3.84 -6.73 20.41
N ILE A 274 3.55 -7.89 19.82
CA ILE A 274 2.32 -8.63 20.11
C ILE A 274 2.40 -9.42 21.44
N GLY A 275 3.62 -9.66 21.95
CA GLY A 275 3.89 -10.39 23.18
C GLY A 275 3.81 -11.92 23.03
N GLY A 276 4.08 -12.46 21.84
CA GLY A 276 3.88 -13.87 21.51
C GLY A 276 3.98 -14.18 20.03
N GLN A 277 3.32 -15.23 19.56
CA GLN A 277 3.36 -15.64 18.16
C GLN A 277 2.02 -16.21 17.67
N TYR A 278 1.75 -16.03 16.37
CA TYR A 278 0.66 -16.73 15.69
C TYR A 278 1.10 -18.13 15.28
N MET A 279 0.17 -19.08 15.35
CA MET A 279 0.37 -20.46 14.96
C MET A 279 -0.85 -20.95 14.20
N ILE A 280 -0.63 -21.66 13.10
CA ILE A 280 -1.68 -22.41 12.40
C ILE A 280 -1.46 -23.90 12.65
N THR A 281 -2.52 -24.60 13.02
CA THR A 281 -2.49 -26.05 13.21
C THR A 281 -2.61 -26.80 11.88
N SER A 282 -2.38 -28.12 11.89
CA SER A 282 -2.62 -28.99 10.72
C SER A 282 -4.07 -28.97 10.22
N ASN A 283 -5.01 -28.56 11.07
CA ASN A 283 -6.44 -28.47 10.74
C ASN A 283 -6.83 -27.03 10.35
N ASP A 284 -5.86 -26.22 9.92
CA ASP A 284 -6.07 -24.84 9.45
C ASP A 284 -6.63 -23.87 10.51
N GLU A 285 -6.56 -24.26 11.78
CA GLU A 285 -6.99 -23.40 12.89
C GLU A 285 -5.88 -22.43 13.32
N LEU A 286 -6.24 -21.15 13.41
CA LEU A 286 -5.39 -20.05 13.86
C LEU A 286 -5.46 -19.87 15.37
N TYR A 287 -4.30 -19.90 16.03
CA TYR A 287 -4.12 -19.63 17.44
C TYR A 287 -3.05 -18.57 17.68
N TYR A 288 -3.15 -17.89 18.81
CA TYR A 288 -2.11 -17.07 19.39
C TYR A 288 -1.49 -17.77 20.60
N ILE A 289 -0.16 -17.77 20.69
CA ILE A 289 0.60 -18.33 21.81
C ILE A 289 1.35 -17.18 22.50
N PRO A 290 0.97 -16.78 23.72
CA PRO A 290 1.69 -15.78 24.48
C PRO A 290 3.13 -16.21 24.79
N LYS A 291 4.06 -15.26 24.77
CA LYS A 291 5.49 -15.49 25.05
C LYS A 291 5.67 -16.16 26.41
N GLY A 292 6.43 -17.26 26.43
CA GLY A 292 6.72 -18.03 27.64
C GLY A 292 5.55 -18.87 28.17
N LYS A 293 4.40 -18.93 27.48
CA LYS A 293 3.24 -19.74 27.89
C LYS A 293 2.98 -20.87 26.89
N LYS A 294 2.46 -22.00 27.39
CA LYS A 294 1.97 -23.12 26.55
C LYS A 294 0.50 -22.99 26.16
N LEU A 295 -0.19 -21.98 26.69
CA LEU A 295 -1.59 -21.70 26.42
C LEU A 295 -1.78 -21.29 24.96
N ARG A 296 -2.76 -21.89 24.29
CA ARG A 296 -3.20 -21.50 22.95
C ARG A 296 -4.51 -20.75 23.09
N LEU A 297 -4.56 -19.54 22.55
CA LEU A 297 -5.72 -18.67 22.57
C LEU A 297 -6.30 -18.58 21.17
N SER A 298 -7.61 -18.72 21.02
CA SER A 298 -8.28 -18.35 19.77
C SER A 298 -8.17 -16.83 19.52
N MET A 299 -8.56 -16.37 18.34
CA MET A 299 -8.63 -14.92 18.10
C MET A 299 -9.63 -14.25 19.04
N ASP A 300 -10.74 -14.91 19.38
CA ASP A 300 -11.77 -14.40 20.31
C ASP A 300 -11.28 -14.30 21.77
N GLU A 301 -10.26 -15.07 22.14
CA GLU A 301 -9.65 -15.06 23.48
C GLU A 301 -8.40 -14.16 23.55
N SER A 302 -7.84 -13.76 22.41
CA SER A 302 -6.63 -12.94 22.33
C SER A 302 -6.90 -11.44 22.58
N SER A 303 -5.89 -10.65 22.92
CA SER A 303 -6.07 -9.19 23.12
C SER A 303 -6.38 -8.45 21.81
N SER A 304 -7.02 -7.28 21.88
CA SER A 304 -7.34 -6.48 20.69
C SER A 304 -6.10 -6.05 19.90
N ALA A 305 -4.96 -5.81 20.57
CA ALA A 305 -3.67 -5.56 19.94
C ALA A 305 -3.19 -6.74 19.09
N VAL A 306 -3.30 -7.96 19.63
CA VAL A 306 -2.93 -9.19 18.90
C VAL A 306 -3.84 -9.38 17.67
N ARG A 307 -5.13 -9.06 17.77
CA ARG A 307 -6.05 -9.16 16.64
C ARG A 307 -5.76 -8.09 15.57
N SER A 308 -5.51 -6.85 15.98
CA SER A 308 -5.30 -5.73 15.04
C SER A 308 -3.98 -5.86 14.26
N LEU A 309 -3.00 -6.60 14.77
CA LEU A 309 -1.72 -6.81 14.10
C LEU A 309 -1.63 -8.11 13.29
N LEU A 310 -2.70 -8.91 13.23
CA LEU A 310 -2.72 -10.20 12.55
C LEU A 310 -2.25 -10.10 11.09
N ASP A 311 -2.92 -9.25 10.30
CA ASP A 311 -2.63 -9.11 8.87
C ASP A 311 -1.18 -8.66 8.62
N ILE A 312 -0.66 -7.78 9.47
CA ILE A 312 0.73 -7.30 9.40
C ILE A 312 1.69 -8.45 9.69
N GLY A 313 1.45 -9.25 10.74
CA GLY A 313 2.31 -10.39 11.08
C GLY A 313 2.39 -11.43 9.97
N PHE A 314 1.25 -11.76 9.35
CA PHE A 314 1.22 -12.70 8.23
C PHE A 314 1.84 -12.11 6.96
N TYR A 315 1.62 -10.82 6.69
CA TYR A 315 2.29 -10.14 5.58
C TYR A 315 3.82 -10.20 5.72
N LEU A 316 4.33 -9.79 6.89
CA LEU A 316 5.76 -9.77 7.17
C LEU A 316 6.39 -11.15 7.00
N ARG A 317 5.75 -12.22 7.50
CA ARG A 317 6.31 -13.57 7.47
C ARG A 317 6.18 -14.29 6.12
N HIS A 318 5.13 -13.99 5.35
CA HIS A 318 4.74 -14.87 4.23
C HIS A 318 4.58 -14.17 2.86
N GLU A 319 4.36 -12.86 2.81
CA GLU A 319 3.98 -12.17 1.55
C GLU A 319 4.87 -11.00 1.16
N ALA A 320 5.57 -10.40 2.12
CA ALA A 320 6.40 -9.23 1.88
C ALA A 320 7.46 -9.50 0.80
N ARG A 321 7.66 -8.52 -0.09
CA ARG A 321 8.68 -8.50 -1.13
C ARG A 321 9.38 -7.14 -1.15
N ILE A 322 10.66 -7.13 -1.48
CA ILE A 322 11.44 -5.89 -1.65
C ILE A 322 10.71 -4.97 -2.65
N GLY A 323 10.56 -3.71 -2.30
CA GLY A 323 9.85 -2.70 -3.10
C GLY A 323 8.34 -2.63 -2.89
N ASP A 324 7.76 -3.51 -2.06
CA ASP A 324 6.34 -3.41 -1.67
C ASP A 324 6.05 -2.09 -0.93
N LEU A 325 4.79 -1.67 -0.96
CA LEU A 325 4.26 -0.58 -0.15
C LEU A 325 3.30 -1.15 0.91
N LEU A 326 3.74 -1.16 2.17
CA LEU A 326 2.93 -1.48 3.34
C LEU A 326 2.16 -0.23 3.78
N ILE A 327 0.84 -0.25 3.60
CA ILE A 327 -0.07 0.81 4.05
C ILE A 327 -0.72 0.37 5.36
N VAL A 328 -0.59 1.14 6.45
CA VAL A 328 -1.25 0.86 7.73
C VAL A 328 -2.07 2.05 8.17
N ASP A 329 -3.38 1.88 8.23
CA ASP A 329 -4.31 2.91 8.69
C ASP A 329 -4.42 2.81 10.23
N GLU A 330 -3.99 3.86 10.93
CA GLU A 330 -3.96 3.94 12.40
C GLU A 330 -3.29 2.70 13.05
N PRO A 331 -1.96 2.53 12.87
CA PRO A 331 -1.20 1.42 13.48
C PRO A 331 -1.29 1.43 15.02
N GLU A 332 -1.53 2.58 15.64
CA GLU A 332 -1.67 2.75 17.09
C GLU A 332 -2.95 2.15 17.69
N LEU A 333 -3.96 1.81 16.88
CA LEU A 333 -5.22 1.27 17.39
C LEU A 333 -4.99 0.01 18.22
N ASN A 334 -5.48 0.06 19.46
CA ASN A 334 -5.32 -0.98 20.49
C ASN A 334 -3.89 -1.17 21.05
N LEU A 335 -2.92 -0.31 20.70
CA LEU A 335 -1.55 -0.41 21.21
C LEU A 335 -1.29 0.50 22.40
N HIS A 336 -0.63 -0.05 23.43
CA HIS A 336 -0.03 0.72 24.51
C HIS A 336 1.06 1.67 23.97
N PRO A 337 1.31 2.86 24.56
CA PRO A 337 2.34 3.80 24.09
C PRO A 337 3.72 3.16 23.85
N GLU A 338 4.14 2.23 24.71
CA GLU A 338 5.38 1.46 24.52
C GLU A 338 5.39 0.68 23.20
N ASN A 339 4.29 0.01 22.86
CA ASN A 339 4.15 -0.73 21.61
C ASN A 339 3.96 0.20 20.40
N GLN A 340 3.43 1.40 20.59
CA GLN A 340 3.40 2.44 19.55
C GLN A 340 4.83 2.89 19.18
N ARG A 341 5.73 3.01 20.16
CA ARG A 341 7.15 3.25 19.89
C ARG A 341 7.81 2.06 19.18
N ARG A 342 7.56 0.83 19.64
CA ARG A 342 8.11 -0.37 19.00
C ARG A 342 7.65 -0.55 17.56
N ILE A 343 6.38 -0.27 17.24
CA ILE A 343 5.90 -0.38 15.85
C ILE A 343 6.51 0.70 14.95
N ALA A 344 6.80 1.89 15.48
CA ALA A 344 7.55 2.92 14.74
C ALA A 344 8.99 2.46 14.42
N LYS A 345 9.70 1.86 15.40
CA LYS A 345 11.01 1.23 15.17
C LYS A 345 10.94 0.11 14.13
N LEU A 346 9.91 -0.74 14.21
CA LEU A 346 9.68 -1.81 13.24
C LEU A 346 9.53 -1.24 11.82
N PHE A 347 8.70 -0.21 11.64
CA PHE A 347 8.54 0.45 10.34
C PHE A 347 9.86 1.00 9.80
N ALA A 348 10.67 1.64 10.66
CA ALA A 348 11.99 2.12 10.27
C ALA A 348 12.91 1.01 9.76
N ARG A 349 12.93 -0.14 10.44
CA ARG A 349 13.68 -1.32 9.98
C ARG A 349 13.18 -1.84 8.63
N LEU A 350 11.86 -1.88 8.42
CA LEU A 350 11.26 -2.29 7.13
C LEU A 350 11.71 -1.39 5.99
N ILE A 351 11.75 -0.08 6.22
CA ILE A 351 12.23 0.92 5.25
C ILE A 351 13.68 0.65 4.87
N ASN A 352 14.53 0.41 5.86
CA ASN A 352 15.96 0.19 5.64
C ASN A 352 16.28 -1.13 4.90
N ILE A 353 15.32 -2.06 4.80
CA ILE A 353 15.42 -3.28 3.99
C ILE A 353 14.64 -3.22 2.67
N GLY A 354 14.17 -2.03 2.28
CA GLY A 354 13.56 -1.78 0.98
C GLY A 354 12.04 -1.94 0.91
N ILE A 355 11.33 -1.98 2.04
CA ILE A 355 9.86 -1.91 2.09
C ILE A 355 9.43 -0.47 2.30
N LYS A 356 8.60 0.06 1.42
CA LYS A 356 8.00 1.38 1.63
C LYS A 356 6.87 1.27 2.62
N VAL A 357 6.75 2.23 3.53
CA VAL A 357 5.71 2.26 4.55
C VAL A 357 4.89 3.54 4.39
N PHE A 358 3.57 3.40 4.33
CA PHE A 358 2.62 4.50 4.40
C PHE A 358 1.76 4.31 5.64
N ILE A 359 1.74 5.28 6.54
CA ILE A 359 0.83 5.25 7.68
C ILE A 359 -0.08 6.47 7.72
N THR A 360 -1.31 6.28 8.19
CA THR A 360 -2.09 7.35 8.79
C THR A 360 -1.99 7.23 10.30
N THR A 361 -1.95 8.33 11.02
CA THR A 361 -1.89 8.26 12.49
C THR A 361 -2.44 9.49 13.18
N HIS A 362 -2.95 9.30 14.38
CA HIS A 362 -3.23 10.33 15.37
C HIS A 362 -2.33 10.20 16.61
N SER A 363 -1.29 9.34 16.54
CA SER A 363 -0.39 9.09 17.65
C SER A 363 0.80 10.04 17.66
N ASP A 364 0.87 10.88 18.69
CA ASP A 364 2.05 11.67 19.03
C ASP A 364 3.25 10.77 19.39
N TYR A 365 3.02 9.59 20.00
CA TYR A 365 4.10 8.65 20.35
C TYR A 365 4.82 8.11 19.11
N ILE A 366 4.07 7.79 18.05
CA ILE A 366 4.66 7.32 16.79
C ILE A 366 5.50 8.43 16.14
N ILE A 367 4.95 9.65 16.07
CA ILE A 367 5.67 10.80 15.49
C ILE A 367 6.94 11.12 16.27
N LYS A 368 6.87 11.16 17.61
CA LYS A 368 8.03 11.42 18.48
C LYS A 368 9.09 10.34 18.38
N GLU A 369 8.69 9.07 18.27
CA GLU A 369 9.65 7.99 18.08
C GLU A 369 10.36 8.12 16.73
N ILE A 370 9.64 8.42 15.65
CA ILE A 370 10.23 8.65 14.32
C ILE A 370 11.17 9.87 14.36
N ASN A 371 10.80 10.95 15.06
CA ASN A 371 11.70 12.08 15.30
C ASN A 371 12.99 11.65 15.99
N THR A 372 12.89 10.82 17.03
CA THR A 372 14.05 10.30 17.75
C THR A 372 14.97 9.51 16.81
N LEU A 373 14.40 8.64 15.96
CA LEU A 373 15.16 7.86 14.97
C LEU A 373 15.86 8.73 13.91
N ILE A 374 15.27 9.86 13.53
CA ILE A 374 15.89 10.84 12.62
C ILE A 374 17.02 11.59 13.34
N MET A 375 16.75 12.11 14.54
CA MET A 375 17.69 12.92 15.30
C MET A 375 18.91 12.13 15.78
N LEU A 376 18.77 10.82 16.02
CA LEU A 376 19.88 9.93 16.36
C LEU A 376 20.77 9.58 15.16
N ASN A 377 20.31 9.79 13.93
CA ASN A 377 21.03 9.45 12.70
C ASN A 377 22.11 10.50 12.32
N HIS A 378 22.94 10.85 13.29
CA HIS A 378 24.05 11.79 13.13
C HIS A 378 25.33 11.22 13.69
N ASP A 379 26.46 11.54 13.04
CA ASP A 379 27.77 11.11 13.47
C ASP A 379 28.33 12.01 14.60
N LYS A 380 27.57 12.16 15.69
CA LYS A 380 27.98 12.90 16.90
C LYS A 380 28.21 11.92 18.06
N PRO A 381 29.36 11.94 18.77
CA PRO A 381 29.68 10.97 19.81
C PRO A 381 28.61 10.85 20.91
N HIS A 382 28.04 11.97 21.37
CA HIS A 382 27.01 11.95 22.41
C HIS A 382 25.70 11.30 21.95
N LEU A 383 25.34 11.41 20.66
CA LEU A 383 24.13 10.78 20.13
C LEU A 383 24.30 9.25 20.01
N LYS A 384 25.50 8.79 19.63
CA LYS A 384 25.83 7.35 19.65
C LYS A 384 25.78 6.78 21.07
N GLN A 385 26.22 7.56 22.06
CA GLN A 385 26.11 7.19 23.46
C GLN A 385 24.64 7.08 23.91
N ILE A 386 23.82 8.10 23.64
CA ILE A 386 22.39 8.08 23.95
C ILE A 386 21.69 6.89 23.27
N ALA A 387 21.99 6.64 21.98
CA ALA A 387 21.45 5.50 21.26
C ALA A 387 21.80 4.16 21.95
N ALA A 388 23.04 4.00 22.41
CA ALA A 388 23.46 2.79 23.12
C ALA A 388 22.80 2.65 24.50
N GLU A 389 22.70 3.74 25.27
CA GLU A 389 22.08 3.76 26.61
C GLU A 389 20.58 3.45 26.56
N GLU A 390 19.88 3.99 25.56
CA GLU A 390 18.42 3.83 25.38
C GLU A 390 18.04 2.64 24.49
N GLY A 391 19.02 1.84 24.05
CA GLY A 391 18.78 0.61 23.28
C GLY A 391 18.27 0.82 21.85
N TYR A 392 18.70 1.88 21.17
CA TYR A 392 18.48 2.12 19.75
C TYR A 392 19.52 1.41 18.89
N ARG A 393 19.06 0.75 17.82
CA ARG A 393 19.95 0.03 16.88
C ARG A 393 20.19 0.87 15.62
N GLN A 394 21.38 0.72 15.02
CA GLN A 394 21.74 1.44 13.79
C GLN A 394 20.76 1.17 12.63
N GLU A 395 20.26 -0.06 12.52
CA GLU A 395 19.26 -0.47 11.54
C GLU A 395 17.87 0.17 11.73
N GLU A 396 17.62 0.85 12.86
CA GLU A 396 16.37 1.58 13.14
C GLU A 396 16.46 3.06 12.74
N LEU A 397 17.66 3.58 12.48
CA LEU A 397 17.86 5.00 12.24
C LEU A 397 17.33 5.41 10.87
N LEU A 398 16.81 6.63 10.79
CA LEU A 398 16.18 7.17 9.58
C LEU A 398 16.86 8.45 9.12
N SER A 399 16.99 8.62 7.82
CA SER A 399 17.43 9.88 7.23
C SER A 399 16.22 10.77 6.94
N ALA A 400 16.35 12.08 7.15
CA ALA A 400 15.24 13.02 6.94
C ALA A 400 14.65 12.98 5.51
N ASN A 401 15.46 12.65 4.49
CA ASN A 401 15.04 12.53 3.10
C ASN A 401 14.20 11.27 2.79
N GLN A 402 14.29 10.24 3.62
CA GLN A 402 13.49 9.00 3.49
C GLN A 402 12.03 9.24 3.93
N VAL A 403 11.81 10.24 4.78
CA VAL A 403 10.53 10.49 5.44
C VAL A 403 9.78 11.64 4.76
N LYS A 404 8.47 11.46 4.56
CA LYS A 404 7.54 12.51 4.15
C LYS A 404 6.35 12.52 5.09
N VAL A 405 6.06 13.68 5.67
CA VAL A 405 4.94 13.85 6.60
C VAL A 405 3.98 14.90 6.08
N TYR A 406 2.70 14.61 6.16
CA TYR A 406 1.60 15.47 5.75
C TYR A 406 0.60 15.63 6.90
N ILE A 407 0.31 16.86 7.28
CA ILE A 407 -0.66 17.21 8.30
C ILE A 407 -2.02 17.39 7.64
N ALA A 408 -3.00 16.58 8.04
CA ALA A 408 -4.40 16.67 7.62
C ALA A 408 -5.15 17.63 8.55
N GLU A 409 -5.43 18.82 8.06
CA GLU A 409 -6.02 19.92 8.84
C GLU A 409 -6.87 20.85 7.96
N GLU A 410 -7.62 21.76 8.60
CA GLU A 410 -8.22 22.89 7.89
C GLU A 410 -7.19 24.00 7.73
N ASP A 411 -7.00 24.47 6.50
CA ASP A 411 -6.11 25.59 6.22
C ASP A 411 -6.83 26.64 5.36
N SER A 412 -6.41 27.90 5.50
CA SER A 412 -6.93 29.04 4.75
C SER A 412 -5.99 29.36 3.59
N LYS A 413 -6.29 28.78 2.42
CA LYS A 413 -5.48 28.96 1.19
C LYS A 413 -6.28 29.62 0.07
N MET A 414 -5.55 30.23 -0.85
CA MET A 414 -6.10 30.70 -2.13
C MET A 414 -6.33 29.49 -3.03
N LEU A 415 -7.58 29.19 -3.35
CA LEU A 415 -7.90 28.20 -4.39
C LEU A 415 -7.59 28.79 -5.77
N LYS A 416 -7.10 27.95 -6.69
CA LYS A 416 -6.83 28.36 -8.09
C LYS A 416 -8.09 29.00 -8.68
N GLY A 417 -7.96 30.25 -9.16
CA GLY A 417 -9.06 31.02 -9.76
C GLY A 417 -9.89 31.87 -8.79
N GLN A 418 -9.64 31.79 -7.47
CA GLN A 418 -10.31 32.66 -6.49
C GLN A 418 -9.44 33.87 -6.13
N LYS A 419 -10.08 34.98 -5.73
CA LYS A 419 -9.43 36.21 -5.25
C LYS A 419 -9.36 36.32 -3.72
N ARG A 420 -9.96 35.38 -2.98
CA ARG A 420 -9.98 35.35 -1.52
C ARG A 420 -9.54 33.99 -1.01
N LYS A 421 -8.94 33.98 0.18
CA LYS A 421 -8.60 32.74 0.89
C LYS A 421 -9.89 32.09 1.36
N THR A 422 -9.98 30.79 1.18
CA THR A 422 -11.09 29.97 1.65
C THR A 422 -10.53 28.96 2.62
N LYS A 423 -11.23 28.72 3.74
CA LYS A 423 -10.85 27.69 4.70
C LYS A 423 -11.38 26.35 4.21
N PHE A 424 -10.51 25.34 4.11
CA PHE A 424 -10.91 24.00 3.70
C PHE A 424 -9.92 22.93 4.21
N HIS A 425 -10.36 21.68 4.27
CA HIS A 425 -9.48 20.56 4.62
C HIS A 425 -8.52 20.21 3.49
N THR A 426 -7.24 20.13 3.84
CA THR A 426 -6.13 19.84 2.92
C THR A 426 -5.05 19.01 3.62
N LEU A 427 -4.01 18.65 2.87
CA LEU A 427 -2.81 18.01 3.39
C LEU A 427 -1.64 18.99 3.27
N ASN A 428 -1.05 19.36 4.40
CA ASN A 428 0.07 20.28 4.48
C ASN A 428 1.38 19.51 4.71
N PRO A 429 2.40 19.63 3.85
CA PRO A 429 3.67 18.99 4.12
C PRO A 429 4.30 19.58 5.38
N ALA A 430 4.70 18.72 6.32
CA ALA A 430 5.47 19.14 7.48
C ALA A 430 6.94 19.36 7.09
N LYS A 431 7.59 20.32 7.76
CA LYS A 431 9.04 20.49 7.64
C LYS A 431 9.73 19.36 8.39
N ILE A 432 10.74 18.77 7.78
CA ILE A 432 11.57 17.72 8.37
C ILE A 432 13.01 18.21 8.32
N ASP A 433 13.61 18.36 9.49
CA ASP A 433 14.98 18.79 9.66
C ASP A 433 15.81 17.61 10.21
N PRO A 434 17.03 17.36 9.70
CA PRO A 434 17.86 16.29 10.23
C PRO A 434 18.14 16.43 11.73
N GLU A 435 18.32 17.64 12.26
CA GLU A 435 18.69 17.88 13.66
C GLU A 435 17.46 18.09 14.57
N MET A 436 16.42 18.74 14.06
CA MET A 436 15.22 19.08 14.85
C MET A 436 14.04 18.10 14.65
N GLY A 437 14.15 17.15 13.71
CA GLY A 437 13.08 16.20 13.39
C GLY A 437 11.92 16.82 12.60
N ILE A 438 10.75 16.22 12.73
CA ILE A 438 9.48 16.59 12.10
C ILE A 438 8.79 17.67 12.94
N GLU A 439 8.44 18.79 12.29
CA GLU A 439 7.61 19.84 12.86
C GLU A 439 6.11 19.49 12.72
N ALA A 440 5.59 18.70 13.66
CA ALA A 440 4.22 18.14 13.62
C ALA A 440 3.22 18.90 14.49
N ARG A 441 2.77 20.07 14.01
CA ARG A 441 1.88 20.99 14.75
C ARG A 441 0.50 20.44 15.13
N SER A 442 0.09 19.30 14.57
CA SER A 442 -1.25 18.74 14.77
C SER A 442 -1.55 18.29 16.20
N PHE A 443 -0.53 18.08 17.03
CA PHE A 443 -0.69 17.56 18.39
C PHE A 443 -0.39 18.60 19.48
N ASP A 444 0.37 19.65 19.13
CA ASP A 444 0.92 20.61 20.09
C ASP A 444 -0.17 21.33 20.88
N ALA A 445 -1.23 21.81 20.22
CA ALA A 445 -2.27 22.60 20.88
C ALA A 445 -2.98 21.84 22.02
N THR A 446 -3.24 20.53 21.85
CA THR A 446 -3.87 19.72 22.89
C THR A 446 -2.90 19.46 24.04
N ILE A 447 -1.65 19.10 23.72
CA ILE A 447 -0.61 18.81 24.72
C ILE A 447 -0.28 20.06 25.53
N GLU A 448 -0.08 21.21 24.87
CA GLU A 448 0.17 22.49 25.51
C GLU A 448 -0.99 22.92 26.39
N ASN A 449 -2.24 22.75 25.95
CA ASN A 449 -3.39 23.08 26.78
C ASN A 449 -3.46 22.19 28.03
N MET A 450 -3.22 20.88 27.89
CA MET A 450 -3.14 19.97 29.03
C MET A 450 -2.03 20.36 30.00
N ASN A 451 -0.82 20.61 29.50
CA ASN A 451 0.31 21.04 30.31
C ASN A 451 0.01 22.36 31.02
N ARG A 452 -0.61 23.33 30.34
CA ARG A 452 -1.04 24.61 30.92
C ARG A 452 -2.05 24.40 32.05
N ILE A 453 -3.07 23.55 31.84
CA ILE A 453 -4.08 23.24 32.87
C ILE A 453 -3.41 22.57 34.08
N GLN A 454 -2.56 21.58 33.85
CA GLN A 454 -1.86 20.86 34.92
C GLN A 454 -0.91 21.77 35.69
N THR A 455 -0.16 22.63 34.98
CA THR A 455 0.70 23.65 35.59
C THR A 455 -0.13 24.61 36.44
N ALA A 456 -1.28 25.06 35.95
CA ALA A 456 -2.19 25.91 36.73
C ALA A 456 -2.78 25.21 37.95
N ILE A 457 -3.03 23.90 37.91
CA ILE A 457 -3.48 23.13 39.08
C ILE A 457 -2.37 23.04 40.14
N ILE A 458 -1.13 22.84 39.72
CA ILE A 458 0.00 22.65 40.63
C ILE A 458 0.46 23.99 41.24
N TRP A 459 0.45 25.06 40.44
CA TRP A 459 1.10 26.34 40.78
C TRP A 459 0.12 27.53 40.87
N GLY A 460 -1.19 27.31 40.80
CA GLY A 460 -2.19 28.39 40.73
C GLY A 460 -2.61 29.03 42.06
N GLU A 461 -2.02 28.65 43.18
CA GLU A 461 -2.26 29.26 44.51
C GLU A 461 -1.14 30.22 44.96
N GLU A 462 -0.16 30.52 44.09
CA GLU A 462 0.72 31.69 44.21
C GLU A 462 0.12 32.91 43.52
#